data_AF-A0A848ZT57-F1
#
_entry.id   AF-A0A848ZT57-F1
#
_cell.length_a   1.000
_cell.length_b   1.000
_cell.length_c   1.000
_cell.angle_alpha   90.00
_cell.angle_beta   90.00
_cell.angle_gamma   90.00
#
_symmetry.space_group_name_H-M   'P 1'
#
loop_
_entity.id
_entity.type
_entity.pdbx_description
1 polymer ?
#
loop_
_entity_poly.entity_id
_entity_poly.type
_entity_poly.pdbx_seq_one_letter_code
_entity_poly.pdbx_strand_id
1 'polypeptide(L)' 'GGQWDTVFVEQPYLPNGIDKEYLRWLYTAVTRAKHKLYLIGFKNDFFVD' A
#
# COMPACT_ATOMS: atom_id res chain seq x y z
N GLY A 1 13.03 -10.85 6.29
CA GLY A 1 11.92 -9.97 6.70
C GLY A 1 10.66 -10.80 6.83
N GLY A 2 9.89 -10.59 7.89
CA GLY A 2 8.69 -11.40 8.21
C GLY A 2 7.50 -11.11 7.30
N GLN A 3 6.51 -12.00 7.31
CA GLN A 3 5.23 -11.84 6.64
C GLN A 3 4.13 -11.84 7.72
N TRP A 4 3.01 -11.18 7.45
CA TRP A 4 1.92 -10.99 8.41
C TRP A 4 0.63 -11.54 7.82
N ASP A 5 -0.23 -12.16 8.64
CA ASP A 5 -1.50 -12.71 8.15
C ASP A 5 -2.43 -11.63 7.62
N THR A 6 -2.50 -10.48 8.31
CA THR A 6 -3.30 -9.32 7.92
C THR A 6 -2.46 -8.04 8.00
N VAL A 7 -2.56 -7.19 6.99
CA VAL A 7 -1.89 -5.88 6.94
C VAL A 7 -2.90 -4.78 6.62
N PHE A 8 -2.73 -3.63 7.26
CA PHE A 8 -3.49 -2.41 6.99
C PHE A 8 -2.52 -1.36 6.46
N VAL A 9 -2.85 -0.72 5.34
CA VAL A 9 -2.04 0.32 4.71
C VAL A 9 -2.92 1.54 4.53
N GLU A 10 -2.57 2.62 5.22
CA GLU A 10 -3.19 3.92 5.03
C GLU A 10 -2.41 4.71 3.97
N GLN A 11 -3.11 5.37 3.06
CA GLN A 11 -2.48 6.22 2.05
C GLN A 11 -1.79 7.42 2.74
N PRO A 12 -0.45 7.56 2.62
CA PRO A 12 0.24 8.70 3.20
C PRO A 12 -0.04 9.97 2.40
N TYR A 13 0.18 11.13 3.02
CA TYR A 13 0.18 12.40 2.31
C TYR A 13 1.40 12.48 1.38
N LEU A 14 1.14 12.70 0.09
CA LEU A 14 2.16 12.77 -0.97
C LEU A 14 2.20 14.18 -1.57
N PRO A 15 2.92 15.15 -0.95
CA PRO A 15 2.96 16.52 -1.43
C PRO A 15 3.60 16.65 -2.82
N ASN A 16 4.55 15.76 -3.13
CA ASN A 16 5.27 15.72 -4.41
C ASN A 16 4.69 14.69 -5.39
N GLY A 17 3.53 14.10 -5.05
CA GLY A 17 2.92 13.01 -5.81
C GLY A 17 3.60 11.65 -5.60
N ILE A 18 3.27 10.71 -6.50
CA ILE A 18 3.81 9.34 -6.48
C ILE A 18 5.23 9.37 -7.04
N ASP A 19 6.19 8.93 -6.23
CA ASP A 19 7.58 8.74 -6.65
C ASP A 19 8.02 7.27 -6.56
N LYS A 20 9.27 7.01 -6.97
CA LYS A 20 9.84 5.66 -6.97
C LYS A 20 10.00 5.09 -5.56
N GLU A 21 10.23 5.94 -4.57
CA GLU A 21 10.41 5.50 -3.18
C GLU A 21 9.08 5.08 -2.56
N TYR A 22 8.04 5.87 -2.76
CA TYR A 22 6.67 5.53 -2.40
C TYR A 22 6.23 4.22 -3.04
N LEU A 23 6.53 3.99 -4.33
CA LEU A 23 6.18 2.72 -4.98
C LEU A 23 6.91 1.52 -4.35
N ARG A 24 8.17 1.66 -3.93
CA ARG A 24 8.92 0.60 -3.23
C ARG A 24 8.37 0.34 -1.83
N TRP A 25 8.02 1.40 -1.11
CA TRP A 25 7.36 1.31 0.18
C TRP A 25 6.02 0.59 0.03
N LEU A 26 5.19 0.97 -0.95
CA LEU A 26 3.89 0.38 -1.21
C LEU A 26 4.02 -1.09 -1.60
N TYR A 27 4.95 -1.43 -2.50
CA TYR A 27 5.26 -2.82 -2.85
C TYR A 27 5.60 -3.65 -1.61
N THR A 28 6.42 -3.10 -0.71
CA THR A 28 6.78 -3.79 0.53
C THR A 28 5.57 -3.95 1.45
N ALA A 29 4.77 -2.89 1.63
CA ALA A 29 3.57 -2.95 2.48
C ALA A 29 2.56 -3.98 1.97
N VAL A 30 2.32 -4.01 0.66
CA VAL A 30 1.40 -4.95 -0.02
C VAL A 30 1.92 -6.39 0.06
N THR A 31 3.18 -6.64 -0.29
CA THR A 31 3.75 -8.01 -0.36
C THR A 31 4.04 -8.64 0.99
N ARG A 32 3.92 -7.89 2.09
CA ARG A 32 4.04 -8.41 3.46
C ARG A 32 2.79 -9.12 3.96
N ALA A 33 1.63 -8.89 3.34
CA ALA A 33 0.37 -9.53 3.69
C ALA A 33 0.27 -10.95 3.11
N LYS A 34 -0.16 -11.93 3.91
CA LYS A 34 -0.40 -13.30 3.47
C LYS A 34 -1.85 -13.59 3.10
N HIS A 35 -2.80 -13.15 3.93
CA HIS A 35 -4.21 -13.50 3.77
C HIS A 35 -5.09 -12.29 3.47
N LYS A 36 -4.91 -11.18 4.19
CA LYS A 36 -5.74 -9.99 4.02
C LYS A 36 -4.90 -8.72 3.98
N LEU A 37 -5.24 -7.83 3.06
CA LEU A 37 -4.69 -6.49 2.93
C LEU A 37 -5.85 -5.50 2.89
N TYR A 38 -5.82 -4.50 3.76
CA TYR A 38 -6.78 -3.40 3.76
C TYR A 38 -6.08 -2.12 3.33
N LEU A 39 -6.58 -1.50 2.26
CA LEU A 39 -6.10 -0.21 1.75
C LEU A 39 -7.07 0.88 2.20
N ILE A 40 -6.63 1.76 3.10
CA ILE A 40 -7.46 2.79 3.74
C ILE A 40 -7.09 4.15 3.16
N GLY A 41 -8.10 4.93 2.77
CA GLY A 41 -7.91 6.28 2.25
C GLY A 41 -7.37 6.35 0.81
N PHE A 42 -7.19 5.21 0.14
CA PHE A 42 -6.82 5.17 -1.27
C PHE A 42 -7.97 5.63 -2.15
N LYS A 43 -7.69 6.50 -3.12
CA LYS A 43 -8.66 6.95 -4.13
C LYS A 43 -9.04 5.81 -5.07
N ASN A 44 -10.22 5.89 -5.68
CA ASN A 44 -10.70 4.87 -6.63
C ASN A 44 -9.78 4.69 -7.84
N ASP A 45 -9.05 5.74 -8.24
CA ASP A 45 -8.07 5.69 -9.35
C ASP A 45 -6.92 4.68 -9.13
N PHE A 46 -6.74 4.16 -7.89
CA PHE A 46 -5.78 3.10 -7.59
C PHE A 46 -6.29 1.69 -7.91
N PHE A 47 -7.56 1.55 -8.28
CA PHE A 47 -8.21 0.27 -8.57
C PHE A 47 -8.66 0.23 -10.03
N VAL A 48 -8.54 -0.94 -10.65
CA VAL A 48 -9.08 -1.19 -12.00
C VAL A 48 -10.55 -1.59 -11.85
N ASP A 49 -11.41 -1.08 -12.73
CA ASP A 49 -12.83 -1.46 -12.82
C ASP A 49 -13.03 -2.96 -13.10
#